data_AF-A0A968VLA4-F1
#
_entry.id   AF-A0A968VLA4-F1
#
_cell.length_a   1.000
_cell.length_b   1.000
_cell.length_c   1.000
_cell.angle_alpha   90.00
_cell.angle_beta   90.00
_cell.angle_gamma   90.00
#
_symmetry.space_group_name_H-M   'P 1'
#
loop_
_entity.id
_entity.type
_entity.pdbx_description
1 polymer ?
#
loop_
_entity_poly.entity_id
_entity_poly.type
_entity_poly.pdbx_seq_one_letter_code
_entity_poly.pdbx_strand_id
1 'polypeptide(L)'
;MTEFHHIPVLYDEVVAALDPGPGKHFIDGTLGSGGHALALLERSQPGGHLLGIDADPAALAAAQARFEAAKLAAESFTFHHGNAAELSRIAAQHGVNAVDGVLFDLGVSSHQLDTAARGFSFNHDGPLDMRLDPTQGPTAADLVTELSEQELADIIYRYGEERASRRIARYIVERRERQPFSSTADLAAVIARAAGRGGRDRIHPATRSFQAIAYRARRQPTAAALSRDSPSMFPTVIKGLGGSGCAHDARVVIEKPFGRDFASARALNATLHEVFAEDSIFRIDHYLGKEPVQNLLYFRFANSFLEPIWNRNYVHSVQITLSEEFGVAGRGQFYDEVGAIRDVIQNHLLQIVAILAMECPIGSESNYLRDEKVKVFNAIRPLDKSQFVRGQFRGYRNEPGVAANSVVETFAALQLYVDSWRWQGVPFLVRAGKCLPVTAVEAIVELNYPPQVVFKTDTPSLPNYFRFQLSPSVVIALGTRAKRPGESMTGG
;
A
#
# COMPACT_ATOMS: atom_id res chain seq x y z
N MET A 1 -10.35 22.87 17.80
CA MET A 1 -9.20 22.33 17.04
C MET A 1 -9.40 20.84 17.00
N THR A 2 -9.60 20.27 15.81
CA THR A 2 -9.68 18.82 15.63
C THR A 2 -8.31 18.22 16.00
N GLU A 3 -8.31 17.29 16.93
CA GLU A 3 -7.10 16.67 17.49
C GLU A 3 -6.39 15.84 16.38
N PHE A 4 -5.11 16.08 16.15
CA PHE A 4 -4.31 15.35 15.15
C PHE A 4 -4.05 13.92 15.67
N HIS A 5 -4.92 12.96 15.32
CA HIS A 5 -4.72 11.54 15.63
C HIS A 5 -4.36 10.76 14.38
N HIS A 6 -3.11 10.30 14.30
CA HIS A 6 -2.67 9.30 13.33
C HIS A 6 -2.31 8.03 14.10
N ILE A 7 -3.00 6.92 13.78
CA ILE A 7 -2.72 5.59 14.32
C ILE A 7 -1.66 4.95 13.41
N PRO A 8 -0.47 4.63 13.92
CA PRO A 8 0.58 3.98 13.15
C PRO A 8 0.15 2.60 12.64
N VAL A 9 0.38 2.31 11.37
CA VAL A 9 0.18 0.96 10.79
C VAL A 9 1.43 0.11 11.05
N LEU A 10 1.26 -1.19 11.34
CA LEU A 10 2.34 -2.14 11.66
C LEU A 10 3.31 -1.61 12.74
N TYR A 11 2.73 -1.02 13.79
CA TYR A 11 3.47 -0.33 14.85
C TYR A 11 4.56 -1.23 15.47
N ASP A 12 4.19 -2.43 15.91
CA ASP A 12 5.14 -3.32 16.59
C ASP A 12 6.19 -3.88 15.63
N GLU A 13 5.81 -4.19 14.37
CA GLU A 13 6.74 -4.72 13.37
C GLU A 13 7.76 -3.68 12.93
N VAL A 14 7.33 -2.42 12.70
CA VAL A 14 8.25 -1.33 12.32
C VAL A 14 9.25 -1.07 13.45
N VAL A 15 8.78 -1.05 14.70
CA VAL A 15 9.69 -0.82 15.82
C VAL A 15 10.61 -2.02 16.03
N ALA A 16 10.12 -3.26 15.92
CA ALA A 16 10.97 -4.44 16.00
C ALA A 16 12.02 -4.50 14.88
N ALA A 17 11.66 -4.08 13.66
CA ALA A 17 12.57 -4.03 12.51
C ALA A 17 13.75 -3.07 12.76
N LEU A 18 13.47 -1.88 13.29
CA LEU A 18 14.49 -0.88 13.61
C LEU A 18 15.28 -1.18 14.90
N ASP A 19 14.81 -2.16 15.69
CA ASP A 19 15.52 -2.71 16.86
C ASP A 19 16.06 -1.61 17.80
N PRO A 20 15.18 -0.77 18.38
CA PRO A 20 15.60 0.25 19.32
C PRO A 20 16.21 -0.39 20.57
N GLY A 21 17.13 0.34 21.18
CA GLY A 21 17.78 -0.06 22.42
C GLY A 21 18.54 1.12 23.03
N PRO A 22 18.91 1.05 24.31
CA PRO A 22 19.57 2.15 25.01
C PRO A 22 20.76 2.70 24.21
N GLY A 23 20.78 4.02 24.00
CA GLY A 23 21.86 4.69 23.27
C GLY A 23 21.71 4.74 21.75
N LYS A 24 20.71 4.06 21.16
CA LYS A 24 20.52 4.03 19.71
C LYS A 24 19.86 5.29 19.16
N HIS A 25 20.30 5.72 17.98
CA HIS A 25 19.93 6.98 17.35
C HIS A 25 19.11 6.73 16.08
N PHE A 26 18.03 7.50 15.89
CA PHE A 26 17.09 7.28 14.79
C PHE A 26 16.80 8.57 14.03
N ILE A 27 16.53 8.43 12.73
CA ILE A 27 15.91 9.49 11.91
C ILE A 27 14.53 9.03 11.47
N ASP A 28 13.52 9.84 11.75
CA ASP A 28 12.22 9.72 11.11
C ASP A 28 12.12 10.81 10.03
N GLY A 29 12.19 10.41 8.76
CA GLY A 29 12.19 11.34 7.64
C GLY A 29 10.79 11.88 7.29
N THR A 30 9.75 11.35 7.93
CA THR A 30 8.34 11.63 7.65
C THR A 30 7.57 11.57 8.97
N LEU A 31 7.98 12.43 9.92
CA LEU A 31 7.58 12.31 11.33
C LEU A 31 6.06 12.17 11.53
N GLY A 32 5.27 12.93 10.77
CA GLY A 32 3.83 12.99 10.95
C GLY A 32 3.48 13.39 12.39
N SER A 33 2.60 12.63 13.05
CA SER A 33 2.31 12.83 14.48
C SER A 33 3.38 12.28 15.43
N GLY A 34 4.45 11.66 14.92
CA GLY A 34 5.51 11.07 15.73
C GLY A 34 5.13 9.75 16.43
N GLY A 35 4.21 8.97 15.88
CA GLY A 35 3.74 7.74 16.54
C GLY A 35 4.81 6.64 16.63
N HIS A 36 5.42 6.26 15.50
CA HIS A 36 6.55 5.33 15.48
C HIS A 36 7.79 5.96 16.11
N ALA A 37 8.07 7.22 15.80
CA ALA A 37 9.18 8.00 16.36
C ALA A 37 9.20 8.00 17.90
N LEU A 38 8.05 8.20 18.55
CA LEU A 38 7.95 8.14 20.01
C LEU A 38 8.35 6.75 20.53
N ALA A 39 7.81 5.70 19.93
CA ALA A 39 8.06 4.32 20.32
C ALA A 39 9.55 3.94 20.21
N LEU A 40 10.20 4.40 19.13
CA LEU A 40 11.63 4.22 18.93
C LEU A 40 12.43 4.91 20.02
N LEU A 41 12.10 6.18 20.33
CA LEU A 41 12.83 6.94 21.31
C LEU A 41 12.66 6.41 22.73
N GLU A 42 11.43 6.07 23.14
CA GLU A 42 11.14 5.49 24.46
C GLU A 42 11.96 4.23 24.71
N ARG A 43 12.01 3.32 23.72
CA ARG A 43 12.78 2.07 23.79
C ARG A 43 14.29 2.28 23.66
N SER A 44 14.72 3.47 23.24
CA SER A 44 16.13 3.83 23.09
C SER A 44 16.69 4.61 24.28
N GLN A 45 15.87 4.89 25.28
CA GLN A 45 16.34 5.47 26.53
C GLN A 45 17.00 4.43 27.44
N PRO A 46 17.99 4.84 28.25
CA PRO A 46 18.64 6.15 28.26
C PRO A 46 19.65 6.33 27.11
N GLY A 47 19.89 7.58 26.70
CA GLY A 47 21.00 7.97 25.82
C GLY A 47 20.73 7.88 24.31
N GLY A 48 19.57 7.35 23.92
CA GLY A 48 19.12 7.40 22.53
C GLY A 48 18.68 8.80 22.11
N HIS A 49 18.83 9.10 20.83
CA HIS A 49 18.44 10.38 20.24
C HIS A 49 17.58 10.18 18.98
N LEU A 50 16.56 11.01 18.80
CA LEU A 50 15.71 10.99 17.61
C LEU A 50 15.79 12.33 16.85
N LEU A 51 16.08 12.28 15.56
CA LEU A 51 15.87 13.41 14.65
C LEU A 51 14.61 13.18 13.81
N GLY A 52 13.54 13.93 14.12
CA GLY A 52 12.31 13.92 13.35
C GLY A 52 12.31 15.04 12.31
N ILE A 53 12.03 14.71 11.04
CA ILE A 53 11.95 15.66 9.93
C ILE A 53 10.54 15.61 9.38
N ASP A 54 9.91 16.78 9.25
CA ASP A 54 8.67 16.92 8.52
C ASP A 54 8.60 18.27 7.83
N ALA A 55 7.97 18.30 6.66
CA ALA A 55 7.71 19.51 5.91
C ALA A 55 6.41 20.19 6.38
N ASP A 56 5.59 19.53 7.19
CA ASP A 56 4.33 20.04 7.71
C ASP A 56 4.50 20.55 9.15
N PRO A 57 4.47 21.87 9.40
CA PRO A 57 4.64 22.41 10.74
C PRO A 57 3.50 22.00 11.69
N ALA A 58 2.30 21.66 11.18
CA ALA A 58 1.22 21.15 12.00
C ALA A 58 1.49 19.71 12.48
N ALA A 59 2.16 18.91 11.65
CA ALA A 59 2.62 17.57 12.03
C ALA A 59 3.68 17.66 13.14
N LEU A 60 4.66 18.55 12.97
CA LEU A 60 5.67 18.82 14.01
C LEU A 60 5.06 19.29 15.33
N ALA A 61 4.07 20.20 15.29
CA ALA A 61 3.38 20.64 16.49
C ALA A 61 2.61 19.50 17.18
N ALA A 62 1.97 18.62 16.41
CA ALA A 62 1.30 17.44 16.95
C ALA A 62 2.28 16.44 17.57
N ALA A 63 3.42 16.21 16.91
CA ALA A 63 4.51 15.38 17.44
C ALA A 63 5.08 15.99 18.73
N GLN A 64 5.32 17.31 18.76
CA GLN A 64 5.80 18.03 19.94
C GLN A 64 4.86 17.83 21.14
N ALA A 65 3.55 18.05 20.95
CA ALA A 65 2.56 17.84 22.00
C ALA A 65 2.53 16.39 22.51
N ARG A 66 2.68 15.41 21.61
CA ARG A 66 2.76 13.99 21.97
C ARG A 66 4.00 13.67 22.79
N PHE A 67 5.17 14.19 22.41
CA PHE A 67 6.42 13.94 23.12
C PHE A 67 6.47 14.64 24.49
N GLU A 68 5.92 15.85 24.60
CA GLU A 68 5.74 16.54 25.88
C GLU A 68 4.83 15.75 26.82
N ALA A 69 3.73 15.18 26.31
CA ALA A 69 2.85 14.32 27.09
C ALA A 69 3.53 13.03 27.58
N ALA A 70 4.45 12.48 26.76
CA ALA A 70 5.25 11.31 27.11
C ALA A 70 6.38 11.61 28.12
N LYS A 71 6.66 12.88 28.41
CA LYS A 71 7.67 13.34 29.39
C LYS A 71 9.09 12.81 29.10
N LEU A 72 9.44 12.67 27.82
CA LEU A 72 10.81 12.35 27.42
C LEU A 72 11.74 13.55 27.64
N ALA A 73 13.02 13.27 27.83
CA ALA A 73 14.03 14.30 28.03
C ALA A 73 14.13 15.17 26.77
N ALA A 74 14.05 16.50 26.90
CA ALA A 74 13.99 17.41 25.76
C ALA A 74 15.25 17.34 24.87
N GLU A 75 16.39 16.98 25.45
CA GLU A 75 17.66 16.76 24.78
C GLU A 75 17.73 15.43 23.99
N SER A 76 16.77 14.52 24.18
CA SER A 76 16.74 13.21 23.53
C SER A 76 16.05 13.22 22.16
N PHE A 77 15.50 14.36 21.73
CA PHE A 77 14.94 14.49 20.40
C PHE A 77 15.10 15.89 19.84
N THR A 78 15.17 15.96 18.52
CA THR A 78 15.17 17.21 17.77
C THR A 78 14.17 17.09 16.62
N PHE A 79 13.27 18.06 16.50
CA PHE A 79 12.36 18.17 15.37
C PHE A 79 12.81 19.28 14.43
N HIS A 80 12.94 18.94 13.15
CA HIS A 80 13.37 19.86 12.13
C HIS A 80 12.29 20.04 11.07
N HIS A 81 11.92 21.30 10.86
CA HIS A 81 11.04 21.69 9.78
C HIS A 81 11.80 21.75 8.46
N GLY A 82 11.59 20.75 7.61
CA GLY A 82 12.32 20.60 6.36
C GLY A 82 11.86 19.41 5.53
N ASN A 83 12.46 19.24 4.34
CA ASN A 83 12.12 18.15 3.44
C ASN A 83 13.07 16.97 3.61
N ALA A 84 12.55 15.75 3.68
CA ALA A 84 13.32 14.51 3.75
C ALA A 84 14.35 14.36 2.61
N ALA A 85 14.11 14.96 1.44
CA ALA A 85 15.07 14.99 0.33
C ALA A 85 16.40 15.69 0.69
N GLU A 86 16.41 16.54 1.72
CA GLU A 86 17.58 17.23 2.25
C GLU A 86 18.14 16.58 3.51
N LEU A 87 17.72 15.36 3.84
CA LEU A 87 18.07 14.68 5.09
C LEU A 87 19.56 14.75 5.41
N SER A 88 20.45 14.48 4.45
CA SER A 88 21.90 14.54 4.66
C SER A 88 22.38 15.89 5.17
N ARG A 89 21.85 16.98 4.59
CA ARG A 89 22.17 18.35 4.99
C ARG A 89 21.61 18.63 6.38
N ILE A 90 20.38 18.22 6.64
CA ILE A 90 19.70 18.42 7.92
C ILE A 90 20.40 17.64 9.05
N ALA A 91 20.75 16.37 8.81
CA ALA A 91 21.49 15.53 9.75
C ALA A 91 22.84 16.17 10.11
N ALA A 92 23.62 16.62 9.11
CA ALA A 92 24.87 17.32 9.34
C ALA A 92 24.71 18.62 10.14
N GLN A 93 23.63 19.38 9.91
CA GLN A 93 23.33 20.61 10.67
C GLN A 93 23.07 20.35 12.16
N HIS A 94 22.48 19.21 12.49
CA HIS A 94 22.22 18.78 13.87
C HIS A 94 23.35 17.92 14.45
N GLY A 95 24.48 17.80 13.76
CA GLY A 95 25.61 16.98 14.21
C GLY A 95 25.32 15.47 14.25
N VAL A 96 24.27 15.01 13.55
CA VAL A 96 23.93 13.60 13.42
C VAL A 96 24.82 12.99 12.34
N ASN A 97 25.90 12.34 12.79
CA ASN A 97 26.90 11.75 11.89
C ASN A 97 26.71 10.25 11.68
N ALA A 98 25.93 9.58 12.54
CA ALA A 98 25.60 8.16 12.45
C ALA A 98 24.22 7.93 13.07
N VAL A 99 23.50 6.94 12.54
CA VAL A 99 22.22 6.47 13.08
C VAL A 99 22.14 4.96 13.03
N ASP A 100 21.35 4.38 13.92
CA ASP A 100 21.04 2.95 13.97
C ASP A 100 19.82 2.61 13.10
N GLY A 101 18.95 3.59 12.82
CA GLY A 101 17.76 3.35 12.01
C GLY A 101 17.17 4.59 11.36
N VAL A 102 16.52 4.38 10.21
CA VAL A 102 15.82 5.40 9.43
C VAL A 102 14.43 4.91 9.02
N LEU A 103 13.41 5.73 9.25
CA LEU A 103 12.01 5.46 8.88
C LEU A 103 11.54 6.42 7.78
N PHE A 104 10.86 5.86 6.77
CA PHE A 104 10.13 6.63 5.75
C PHE A 104 8.71 6.08 5.51
N ASP A 105 7.73 6.81 6.02
CA ASP A 105 6.30 6.72 5.72
C ASP A 105 5.89 7.89 4.80
N LEU A 106 6.04 7.70 3.49
CA LEU A 106 5.71 8.72 2.49
C LEU A 106 4.22 8.76 2.13
N GLY A 107 3.35 8.13 2.93
CA GLY A 107 1.91 8.20 2.79
C GLY A 107 1.35 9.61 3.03
N VAL A 108 0.17 9.91 2.48
CA VAL A 108 -0.57 11.12 2.85
C VAL A 108 -1.37 10.81 4.12
N SER A 109 -1.23 11.63 5.16
CA SER A 109 -1.97 11.41 6.41
C SER A 109 -3.46 11.75 6.25
N SER A 110 -4.34 11.00 6.92
CA SER A 110 -5.79 11.27 6.91
C SER A 110 -6.10 12.69 7.38
N HIS A 111 -5.38 13.22 8.38
CA HIS A 111 -5.57 14.59 8.87
C HIS A 111 -5.37 15.65 7.78
N GLN A 112 -4.38 15.47 6.89
CA GLN A 112 -4.15 16.39 5.77
C GLN A 112 -5.35 16.41 4.80
N LEU A 113 -6.00 15.26 4.60
CA LEU A 113 -7.17 15.12 3.72
C LEU A 113 -8.47 15.58 4.40
N ASP A 114 -8.61 15.37 5.71
CA ASP A 114 -9.83 15.65 6.46
C ASP A 114 -9.93 17.11 6.95
N THR A 115 -8.79 17.81 7.08
CA THR A 115 -8.76 19.22 7.55
C THR A 115 -9.00 20.19 6.40
N ALA A 116 -10.24 20.69 6.28
CA ALA A 116 -10.65 21.64 5.23
C ALA A 116 -9.73 22.87 5.08
N ALA A 117 -9.24 23.42 6.20
CA ALA A 117 -8.35 24.58 6.24
C ALA A 117 -7.02 24.37 5.50
N ARG A 118 -6.61 23.12 5.26
CA ARG A 118 -5.38 22.78 4.52
C ARG A 118 -5.57 22.80 3.00
N GLY A 119 -6.82 22.74 2.53
CA GLY A 119 -7.15 22.79 1.12
C GLY A 119 -6.78 21.56 0.29
N PHE A 120 -6.25 20.48 0.89
CA PHE A 120 -5.91 19.23 0.18
C PHE A 120 -7.12 18.44 -0.31
N SER A 121 -8.29 18.74 0.24
CA SER A 121 -9.58 18.16 -0.13
C SER A 121 -10.58 19.25 -0.45
N PHE A 122 -11.50 18.94 -1.35
CA PHE A 122 -12.67 19.75 -1.67
C PHE A 122 -13.96 19.10 -1.16
N ASN A 123 -13.86 17.99 -0.39
CA ASN A 123 -15.02 17.38 0.28
C ASN A 123 -15.63 18.35 1.31
N HIS A 124 -14.80 19.20 1.89
CA HIS A 124 -15.17 20.35 2.70
C HIS A 124 -14.54 21.60 2.09
N ASP A 125 -15.31 22.67 1.92
CA ASP A 125 -14.78 23.92 1.37
C ASP A 125 -13.78 24.55 2.35
N GLY A 126 -12.71 25.11 1.80
CA GLY A 126 -11.61 25.67 2.55
C GLY A 126 -10.73 26.54 1.65
N PRO A 127 -9.71 27.22 2.21
CA PRO A 127 -8.79 28.02 1.42
C PRO A 127 -8.02 27.14 0.43
N LEU A 128 -7.78 27.67 -0.76
CA LEU A 128 -7.01 27.00 -1.81
C LEU A 128 -5.49 27.09 -1.54
N ASP A 129 -5.05 26.46 -0.45
CA ASP A 129 -3.64 26.48 -0.03
C ASP A 129 -2.85 25.27 -0.58
N MET A 130 -3.18 24.05 -0.13
CA MET A 130 -2.53 22.79 -0.53
C MET A 130 -1.01 22.69 -0.31
N ARG A 131 -0.40 23.63 0.43
CA ARG A 131 1.00 23.48 0.81
C ARG A 131 1.13 22.54 2.01
N LEU A 132 2.18 21.70 1.97
CA LEU A 132 2.59 20.94 3.13
C LEU A 132 3.10 21.90 4.21
N ASP A 133 3.95 22.85 3.82
CA ASP A 133 4.40 23.98 4.63
C ASP A 133 3.64 25.27 4.25
N PRO A 134 2.73 25.79 5.08
CA PRO A 134 2.02 27.04 4.80
C PRO A 134 2.92 28.29 4.83
N THR A 135 4.18 28.18 5.26
CA THR A 135 5.12 29.31 5.34
C THR A 135 6.01 29.44 4.09
N GLN A 136 6.01 28.45 3.20
CA GLN A 136 6.92 28.41 2.07
C GLN A 136 6.25 28.06 0.74
N GLY A 137 6.75 28.67 -0.32
CA GLY A 137 6.28 28.41 -1.68
C GLY A 137 4.90 28.99 -1.99
N PRO A 138 4.51 28.97 -3.26
CA PRO A 138 3.23 29.49 -3.72
C PRO A 138 2.09 28.57 -3.26
N THR A 139 0.99 29.17 -2.81
CA THR A 139 -0.26 28.43 -2.56
C THR A 139 -0.80 27.85 -3.87
N ALA A 140 -1.73 26.91 -3.78
CA ALA A 140 -2.50 26.47 -4.93
C ALA A 140 -3.23 27.64 -5.60
N ALA A 141 -3.72 28.63 -4.84
CA ALA A 141 -4.31 29.86 -5.36
C ALA A 141 -3.32 30.70 -6.18
N ASP A 142 -2.09 30.85 -5.70
CA ASP A 142 -1.03 31.58 -6.41
C ASP A 142 -0.65 30.84 -7.69
N LEU A 143 -0.48 29.51 -7.63
CA LEU A 143 -0.17 28.69 -8.80
C LEU A 143 -1.23 28.80 -9.89
N VAL A 144 -2.51 28.71 -9.54
CA VAL A 144 -3.59 28.87 -10.53
C VAL A 144 -3.73 30.31 -11.01
N THR A 145 -3.17 31.29 -10.29
CA THR A 145 -3.20 32.71 -10.65
C THR A 145 -2.04 33.09 -11.58
N GLU A 146 -0.83 32.60 -11.31
CA GLU A 146 0.41 33.07 -11.92
C GLU A 146 0.88 32.23 -13.11
N LEU A 147 0.71 30.90 -13.05
CA LEU A 147 1.21 30.01 -14.09
C LEU A 147 0.51 30.27 -15.43
N SER A 148 1.24 30.14 -16.54
CA SER A 148 0.64 30.22 -17.87
C SER A 148 -0.34 29.08 -18.12
N GLU A 149 -1.23 29.23 -19.11
CA GLU A 149 -2.15 28.17 -19.52
C GLU A 149 -1.40 26.87 -19.85
N GLN A 150 -0.26 27.00 -20.54
CA GLN A 150 0.57 25.85 -20.93
C GLN A 150 1.19 25.17 -19.71
N GLU A 151 1.75 25.92 -18.76
CA GLU A 151 2.34 25.35 -17.54
C GLU A 151 1.28 24.67 -16.67
N LEU A 152 0.09 25.28 -16.52
CA LEU A 152 -1.02 24.66 -15.81
C LEU A 152 -1.49 23.38 -16.50
N ALA A 153 -1.60 23.39 -17.83
CA ALA A 153 -1.96 22.21 -18.60
C ALA A 153 -0.91 21.09 -18.44
N ASP A 154 0.37 21.43 -18.47
CA ASP A 154 1.46 20.48 -18.32
C ASP A 154 1.51 19.89 -16.91
N ILE A 155 1.28 20.69 -15.86
CA ILE A 155 1.20 20.21 -14.47
C ILE A 155 0.00 19.28 -14.29
N ILE A 156 -1.19 19.71 -14.73
CA ILE A 156 -2.43 18.94 -14.61
C ILE A 156 -2.35 17.64 -15.41
N TYR A 157 -1.70 17.67 -16.57
CA TYR A 157 -1.47 16.47 -17.39
C TYR A 157 -0.44 15.54 -16.75
N ARG A 158 0.72 16.08 -16.34
CA ARG A 158 1.87 15.26 -15.91
C ARG A 158 1.71 14.68 -14.52
N TYR A 159 1.07 15.41 -13.61
CA TYR A 159 0.95 15.02 -12.20
C TYR A 159 -0.47 14.63 -11.79
N GLY A 160 -1.49 15.06 -12.55
CA GLY A 160 -2.88 14.64 -12.35
C GLY A 160 -3.36 13.63 -13.37
N GLU A 161 -2.55 13.35 -14.41
CA GLU A 161 -2.90 12.45 -15.52
C GLU A 161 -4.25 12.82 -16.17
N GLU A 162 -4.63 14.10 -16.08
CA GLU A 162 -5.93 14.58 -16.50
C GLU A 162 -5.89 14.94 -17.99
N ARG A 163 -6.53 14.11 -18.82
CA ARG A 163 -6.53 14.24 -20.28
C ARG A 163 -7.21 15.52 -20.77
N ALA A 164 -8.13 16.09 -19.99
CA ALA A 164 -8.72 17.39 -20.26
C ALA A 164 -7.85 18.56 -19.75
N SER A 165 -6.59 18.33 -19.38
CA SER A 165 -5.68 19.33 -18.79
C SER A 165 -5.66 20.66 -19.52
N ARG A 166 -5.51 20.66 -20.85
CA ARG A 166 -5.52 21.89 -21.66
C ARG A 166 -6.84 22.64 -21.56
N ARG A 167 -7.95 21.92 -21.59
CA ARG A 167 -9.29 22.52 -21.45
C ARG A 167 -9.51 23.06 -20.04
N ILE A 168 -9.07 22.35 -19.02
CA ILE A 168 -9.16 22.77 -17.62
C ILE A 168 -8.30 24.00 -17.37
N ALA A 169 -7.04 23.97 -17.81
CA ALA A 169 -6.12 25.10 -17.72
C ALA A 169 -6.70 26.34 -18.39
N ARG A 170 -7.22 26.22 -19.62
CA ARG A 170 -7.89 27.32 -20.30
C ARG A 170 -9.07 27.88 -19.50
N TYR A 171 -9.93 27.03 -18.94
CA TYR A 171 -11.06 27.49 -18.10
C TYR A 171 -10.61 28.16 -16.80
N ILE A 172 -9.52 27.69 -16.19
CA ILE A 172 -8.91 28.32 -15.01
C ILE A 172 -8.38 29.72 -15.39
N VAL A 173 -7.67 29.85 -16.51
CA VAL A 173 -7.12 31.12 -17.00
C VAL A 173 -8.23 32.10 -17.43
N GLU A 174 -9.22 31.64 -18.18
CA GLU A 174 -10.38 32.47 -18.57
C GLU A 174 -11.18 32.94 -17.34
N ARG A 175 -11.31 32.08 -16.31
CA ARG A 175 -12.01 32.47 -15.08
C ARG A 175 -11.18 33.47 -14.30
N ARG A 176 -9.89 33.20 -14.03
CA ARG A 176 -9.08 34.03 -13.12
C ARG A 176 -8.96 35.49 -13.58
N GLU A 177 -9.06 35.75 -14.89
CA GLU A 177 -9.14 37.11 -15.45
C GLU A 177 -10.36 37.91 -14.95
N ARG A 178 -11.44 37.23 -14.58
CA ARG A 178 -12.69 37.84 -14.08
C ARG A 178 -12.75 37.85 -12.56
N GLN A 179 -12.25 36.80 -11.92
CA GLN A 179 -12.30 36.65 -10.46
C GLN A 179 -11.17 35.72 -10.00
N PRO A 180 -10.38 36.11 -8.97
CA PRO A 180 -9.33 35.26 -8.43
C PRO A 180 -9.90 34.04 -7.68
N PHE A 181 -9.14 32.94 -7.62
CA PHE A 181 -9.51 31.75 -6.85
C PHE A 181 -9.08 31.90 -5.39
N SER A 182 -10.01 31.69 -4.46
CA SER A 182 -9.72 31.74 -3.02
C SER A 182 -10.11 30.48 -2.25
N SER A 183 -10.95 29.62 -2.81
CA SER A 183 -11.44 28.41 -2.13
C SER A 183 -11.36 27.13 -2.97
N THR A 184 -11.31 25.99 -2.27
CA THR A 184 -11.28 24.67 -2.88
C THR A 184 -12.60 24.35 -3.60
N ALA A 185 -13.76 24.73 -3.07
CA ALA A 185 -15.03 24.51 -3.76
C ALA A 185 -15.13 25.32 -5.07
N ASP A 186 -14.61 26.55 -5.08
CA ASP A 186 -14.63 27.44 -6.24
C ASP A 186 -13.78 26.90 -7.40
N LEU A 187 -12.52 26.54 -7.11
CA LEU A 187 -11.67 25.89 -8.10
C LEU A 187 -12.26 24.55 -8.54
N ALA A 188 -12.80 23.76 -7.60
CA ALA A 188 -13.42 22.48 -7.92
C ALA A 188 -14.64 22.64 -8.84
N ALA A 189 -15.45 23.69 -8.67
CA ALA A 189 -16.59 23.99 -9.53
C ALA A 189 -16.17 24.36 -10.96
N VAL A 190 -15.12 25.19 -11.11
CA VAL A 190 -14.58 25.55 -12.43
C VAL A 190 -14.00 24.32 -13.13
N ILE A 191 -13.22 23.50 -12.43
CA ILE A 191 -12.68 22.27 -12.97
C ILE A 191 -13.80 21.30 -13.31
N ALA A 192 -14.84 21.18 -12.49
CA ALA A 192 -15.99 20.32 -12.80
C ALA A 192 -16.76 20.80 -14.04
N ARG A 193 -16.91 22.11 -14.23
CA ARG A 193 -17.49 22.69 -15.45
C ARG A 193 -16.61 22.43 -16.67
N ALA A 194 -15.29 22.55 -16.51
CA ALA A 194 -14.31 22.37 -17.56
C ALA A 194 -14.09 20.89 -17.90
N ALA A 195 -14.17 19.96 -16.96
CA ALA A 195 -14.02 18.52 -17.17
C ALA A 195 -15.35 17.87 -17.62
N GLY A 196 -16.48 18.47 -17.27
CA GLY A 196 -17.84 17.97 -17.52
C GLY A 196 -18.45 17.32 -16.27
N ARG A 197 -19.78 17.40 -16.12
CA ARG A 197 -20.47 16.84 -14.93
C ARG A 197 -20.27 15.33 -14.83
N GLY A 198 -19.65 14.89 -13.75
CA GLY A 198 -19.76 13.51 -13.31
C GLY A 198 -21.13 13.23 -12.68
N GLY A 199 -21.75 12.09 -12.97
CA GLY A 199 -22.91 11.58 -12.22
C GLY A 199 -22.63 11.45 -10.72
N ARG A 200 -23.71 11.32 -9.92
CA ARG A 200 -23.73 11.42 -8.46
C ARG A 200 -22.76 10.50 -7.69
N ASP A 201 -22.22 9.46 -8.33
CA ASP A 201 -21.30 8.48 -7.71
C ASP A 201 -19.88 8.49 -8.32
N ARG A 202 -19.49 9.58 -8.99
CA ARG A 202 -18.15 9.74 -9.56
C ARG A 202 -17.16 10.37 -8.57
N ILE A 203 -15.86 10.01 -8.61
CA ILE A 203 -14.82 10.89 -8.03
C ILE A 203 -15.00 12.26 -8.66
N HIS A 204 -15.06 13.28 -7.81
CA HIS A 204 -15.30 14.64 -8.23
C HIS A 204 -14.27 15.03 -9.32
N PRO A 205 -14.67 15.61 -10.47
CA PRO A 205 -13.75 15.87 -11.59
C PRO A 205 -12.55 16.75 -11.23
N ALA A 206 -12.65 17.50 -10.12
CA ALA A 206 -11.56 18.31 -9.60
C ALA A 206 -10.41 17.51 -8.98
N THR A 207 -10.63 16.27 -8.56
CA THR A 207 -9.68 15.49 -7.72
C THR A 207 -8.27 15.41 -8.29
N ARG A 208 -8.15 15.12 -9.58
CA ARG A 208 -6.85 14.99 -10.26
C ARG A 208 -6.12 16.32 -10.43
N SER A 209 -6.88 17.34 -10.81
CA SER A 209 -6.33 18.70 -10.93
C SER A 209 -5.92 19.22 -9.56
N PHE A 210 -6.69 18.91 -8.50
CA PHE A 210 -6.33 19.17 -7.12
C PHE A 210 -5.08 18.42 -6.69
N GLN A 211 -4.95 17.13 -7.01
CA GLN A 211 -3.74 16.34 -6.75
C GLN A 211 -2.51 16.93 -7.48
N ALA A 212 -2.66 17.33 -8.74
CA ALA A 212 -1.59 17.92 -9.54
C ALA A 212 -1.15 19.29 -9.00
N ILE A 213 -2.12 20.15 -8.66
CA ILE A 213 -1.87 21.48 -8.12
C ILE A 213 -1.30 21.37 -6.72
N ALA A 214 -1.82 20.48 -5.87
CA ALA A 214 -1.26 20.16 -4.56
C ALA A 214 0.17 19.63 -4.69
N TYR A 215 0.42 18.72 -5.64
CA TYR A 215 1.77 18.24 -5.93
C TYR A 215 2.71 19.39 -6.31
N ARG A 216 2.27 20.34 -7.15
CA ARG A 216 3.08 21.51 -7.52
C ARG A 216 3.31 22.46 -6.34
N ALA A 217 2.29 22.69 -5.52
CA ALA A 217 2.35 23.52 -4.31
C ALA A 217 3.31 22.94 -3.27
N ARG A 218 3.46 21.61 -3.21
CA ARG A 218 4.42 20.92 -2.35
C ARG A 218 5.89 21.09 -2.79
N ARG A 219 6.18 21.64 -3.98
CA ARG A 219 7.55 21.75 -4.50
C ARG A 219 8.03 23.20 -4.50
N GLN A 220 9.12 23.46 -3.77
CA GLN A 220 9.87 24.71 -3.87
C GLN A 220 10.41 24.90 -5.31
N PRO A 221 10.50 26.16 -5.80
CA PRO A 221 11.08 26.47 -7.10
C PRO A 221 12.61 26.43 -7.03
N THR A 222 13.21 25.24 -7.15
CA THR A 222 14.62 25.12 -7.52
C THR A 222 14.73 24.48 -8.90
N ALA A 223 15.50 25.12 -9.77
CA ALA A 223 15.50 24.96 -11.23
C ALA A 223 16.05 23.62 -11.80
N ALA A 224 16.05 22.53 -11.02
CA ALA A 224 16.72 21.28 -11.43
C ALA A 224 15.91 19.98 -11.22
N ALA A 225 14.58 20.03 -11.06
CA ALA A 225 13.84 18.83 -10.63
C ALA A 225 12.52 18.58 -11.36
N LEU A 226 12.54 18.51 -12.70
CA LEU A 226 11.42 18.02 -13.51
C LEU A 226 11.47 16.49 -13.64
N SER A 227 10.73 15.75 -12.79
CA SER A 227 10.37 14.31 -12.88
C SER A 227 10.43 13.63 -11.50
N ARG A 228 9.53 13.95 -10.55
CA ARG A 228 9.67 13.35 -9.19
C ARG A 228 8.38 13.02 -8.41
N ASP A 229 7.78 11.86 -8.66
CA ASP A 229 6.76 11.27 -7.78
C ASP A 229 7.30 10.95 -6.37
N SER A 230 6.43 10.67 -5.40
CA SER A 230 6.81 10.11 -4.08
C SER A 230 7.80 8.91 -4.16
N PRO A 231 7.71 7.97 -5.14
CA PRO A 231 8.75 6.95 -5.38
C PRO A 231 10.11 7.44 -5.93
N SER A 232 10.21 8.68 -6.45
CA SER A 232 11.49 9.24 -6.93
C SER A 232 12.32 9.94 -5.85
N MET A 233 11.72 10.15 -4.66
CA MET A 233 12.45 10.65 -3.51
C MET A 233 13.38 9.58 -2.95
N PHE A 234 12.97 8.30 -2.96
CA PHE A 234 13.77 7.19 -2.41
C PHE A 234 15.20 7.18 -2.96
N PRO A 235 15.46 7.19 -4.29
CA PRO A 235 16.84 7.23 -4.78
C PRO A 235 17.63 8.45 -4.30
N THR A 236 16.99 9.62 -4.17
CA THR A 236 17.68 10.85 -3.74
C THR A 236 18.03 10.78 -2.26
N VAL A 237 17.07 10.37 -1.44
CA VAL A 237 17.21 10.27 0.01
C VAL A 237 18.21 9.18 0.38
N ILE A 238 18.11 8.00 -0.23
CA ILE A 238 19.03 6.88 0.01
C ILE A 238 20.45 7.25 -0.43
N LYS A 239 20.63 7.84 -1.62
CA LYS A 239 21.96 8.30 -2.06
C LYS A 239 22.51 9.41 -1.16
N GLY A 240 21.65 10.30 -0.68
CA GLY A 240 22.02 11.29 0.32
C GLY A 240 22.52 10.63 1.61
N LEU A 241 21.77 9.66 2.14
CA LEU A 241 22.12 8.90 3.35
C LEU A 241 23.45 8.15 3.21
N GLY A 242 23.69 7.53 2.05
CA GLY A 242 24.96 6.89 1.75
C GLY A 242 26.12 7.89 1.65
N GLY A 243 25.89 9.03 0.97
CA GLY A 243 26.89 10.07 0.80
C GLY A 243 27.26 10.82 2.09
N SER A 244 26.38 10.86 3.09
CA SER A 244 26.68 11.47 4.39
C SER A 244 27.45 10.55 5.34
N GLY A 245 27.53 9.26 5.04
CA GLY A 245 28.12 8.25 5.93
C GLY A 245 27.23 7.89 7.14
N CYS A 246 26.07 8.53 7.29
CA CYS A 246 25.20 8.31 8.46
C CYS A 246 24.56 6.93 8.50
N ALA A 247 24.49 6.24 7.35
CA ALA A 247 23.75 5.00 7.17
C ALA A 247 24.62 3.72 7.20
N HIS A 248 25.91 3.82 7.55
CA HIS A 248 26.88 2.71 7.40
C HIS A 248 26.43 1.40 8.09
N ASP A 249 25.78 1.48 9.25
CA ASP A 249 25.25 0.32 9.99
C ASP A 249 23.76 0.48 10.33
N ALA A 250 23.08 1.39 9.64
CA ALA A 250 21.69 1.72 9.91
C ALA A 250 20.73 0.71 9.29
N ARG A 251 19.57 0.53 9.92
CA ARG A 251 18.41 -0.17 9.33
C ARG A 251 17.48 0.83 8.67
N VAL A 252 16.82 0.45 7.58
CA VAL A 252 15.87 1.30 6.87
C VAL A 252 14.52 0.62 6.70
N VAL A 253 13.46 1.33 7.08
CA VAL A 253 12.07 0.91 6.86
C VAL A 253 11.45 1.76 5.76
N ILE A 254 10.89 1.11 4.74
CA ILE A 254 10.24 1.77 3.60
C ILE A 254 8.84 1.21 3.32
N GLU A 255 7.90 2.10 3.03
CA GLU A 255 6.53 1.79 2.61
C GLU A 255 6.36 1.74 1.07
N LYS A 256 5.27 1.11 0.62
CA LYS A 256 4.86 1.03 -0.80
C LYS A 256 4.71 2.44 -1.43
N PRO A 257 4.90 2.60 -2.75
CA PRO A 257 5.11 1.57 -3.78
C PRO A 257 6.57 1.20 -4.06
N PHE A 258 6.86 -0.11 -4.21
CA PHE A 258 8.19 -0.65 -4.51
C PHE A 258 8.46 -0.78 -6.03
N GLY A 259 8.23 0.29 -6.78
CA GLY A 259 8.23 0.27 -8.24
C GLY A 259 6.84 -0.01 -8.85
N ARG A 260 6.74 0.10 -10.17
CA ARG A 260 5.49 -0.09 -10.95
C ARG A 260 5.51 -1.31 -11.87
N ASP A 261 6.71 -1.86 -12.06
CA ASP A 261 7.00 -3.04 -12.87
C ASP A 261 8.32 -3.65 -12.40
N PHE A 262 8.72 -4.79 -13.00
CA PHE A 262 9.95 -5.49 -12.65
C PHE A 262 11.21 -4.62 -12.82
N ALA A 263 11.27 -3.80 -13.87
CA ALA A 263 12.45 -2.99 -14.17
C ALA A 263 12.64 -1.86 -13.13
N SER A 264 11.57 -1.15 -12.81
CA SER A 264 11.55 -0.09 -11.80
C SER A 264 11.76 -0.64 -10.39
N ALA A 265 11.19 -1.80 -10.05
CA ALA A 265 11.44 -2.48 -8.79
C ALA A 265 12.92 -2.89 -8.64
N ARG A 266 13.53 -3.44 -9.71
CA ARG A 266 14.97 -3.76 -9.72
C ARG A 266 15.85 -2.51 -9.59
N ALA A 267 15.49 -1.41 -10.24
CA ALA A 267 16.23 -0.15 -10.15
C ALA A 267 16.19 0.44 -8.73
N LEU A 268 15.01 0.43 -8.10
CA LEU A 268 14.86 0.82 -6.70
C LEU A 268 15.67 -0.10 -5.78
N ASN A 269 15.59 -1.41 -6.01
CA ASN A 269 16.32 -2.40 -5.22
C ASN A 269 17.83 -2.23 -5.32
N ALA A 270 18.35 -1.99 -6.54
CA ALA A 270 19.76 -1.72 -6.74
C ALA A 270 20.20 -0.45 -6.00
N THR A 271 19.38 0.61 -6.03
CA THR A 271 19.69 1.86 -5.32
C THR A 271 19.73 1.68 -3.81
N LEU A 272 18.85 0.84 -3.25
CA LEU A 272 18.88 0.51 -1.81
C LEU A 272 20.17 -0.23 -1.45
N HIS A 273 20.59 -1.19 -2.29
CA HIS A 273 21.82 -1.95 -2.09
C HIS A 273 23.12 -1.17 -2.34
N GLU A 274 23.06 0.03 -2.90
CA GLU A 274 24.22 0.93 -2.94
C GLU A 274 24.61 1.41 -1.53
N VAL A 275 23.68 1.36 -0.56
CA VAL A 275 23.85 1.93 0.78
C VAL A 275 23.62 0.93 1.90
N PHE A 276 22.65 0.03 1.76
CA PHE A 276 22.22 -0.89 2.81
C PHE A 276 22.41 -2.35 2.38
N ALA A 277 22.86 -3.19 3.32
CA ALA A 277 22.77 -4.64 3.18
C ALA A 277 21.30 -5.10 3.24
N GLU A 278 20.97 -6.26 2.67
CA GLU A 278 19.56 -6.72 2.55
C GLU A 278 18.89 -6.99 3.91
N ASP A 279 19.66 -7.42 4.90
CA ASP A 279 19.23 -7.62 6.29
C ASP A 279 18.92 -6.30 7.02
N SER A 280 19.40 -5.18 6.51
CA SER A 280 19.08 -3.83 6.99
C SER A 280 17.91 -3.19 6.25
N ILE A 281 17.31 -3.82 5.23
CA ILE A 281 16.22 -3.24 4.44
C ILE A 281 14.88 -3.91 4.76
N PHE A 282 13.97 -3.14 5.36
CA PHE A 282 12.64 -3.60 5.75
C PHE A 282 11.57 -2.95 4.86
N ARG A 283 10.96 -3.77 3.99
CA ARG A 283 9.90 -3.35 3.06
C ARG A 283 8.55 -3.70 3.66
N ILE A 284 7.75 -2.70 3.95
CA ILE A 284 6.49 -2.84 4.68
C ILE A 284 5.33 -3.13 3.72
N ASP A 285 4.66 -4.27 3.93
CA ASP A 285 3.35 -4.59 3.36
C ASP A 285 2.37 -4.89 4.51
N HIS A 286 1.51 -3.93 4.82
CA HIS A 286 0.46 -4.02 5.83
C HIS A 286 -0.45 -5.26 5.73
N TYR A 287 -0.51 -5.93 4.57
CA TYR A 287 -1.29 -7.16 4.43
C TYR A 287 -0.66 -8.35 5.17
N LEU A 288 0.67 -8.39 5.28
CA LEU A 288 1.39 -9.49 5.93
C LEU A 288 1.23 -9.52 7.45
N GLY A 289 1.01 -8.36 8.09
CA GLY A 289 0.76 -8.28 9.54
C GLY A 289 -0.69 -8.48 9.94
N LYS A 290 -1.60 -8.78 9.00
CA LYS A 290 -3.00 -9.04 9.37
C LYS A 290 -3.10 -10.38 10.09
N GLU A 291 -3.73 -10.38 11.26
CA GLU A 291 -4.02 -11.55 12.10
C GLU A 291 -4.52 -12.79 11.31
N PRO A 292 -5.43 -12.69 10.31
CA PRO A 292 -5.88 -13.86 9.56
C PRO A 292 -4.76 -14.56 8.78
N VAL A 293 -3.80 -13.79 8.26
CA VAL A 293 -2.65 -14.31 7.51
C VAL A 293 -1.67 -15.03 8.45
N GLN A 294 -1.47 -14.48 9.65
CA GLN A 294 -0.67 -15.12 10.70
C GLN A 294 -1.35 -16.40 11.22
N ASN A 295 -2.67 -16.39 11.37
CA ASN A 295 -3.42 -17.57 11.80
C ASN A 295 -3.34 -18.71 10.78
N LEU A 296 -3.28 -18.41 9.49
CA LEU A 296 -3.07 -19.43 8.45
C LEU A 296 -1.71 -20.15 8.62
N LEU A 297 -0.65 -19.39 8.89
CA LEU A 297 0.67 -19.94 9.20
C LEU A 297 0.63 -20.83 10.44
N TYR A 298 0.04 -20.32 11.52
CA TYR A 298 -0.10 -21.04 12.78
C TYR A 298 -0.86 -22.36 12.59
N PHE A 299 -2.02 -22.32 11.91
CA PHE A 299 -2.83 -23.51 11.68
C PHE A 299 -2.07 -24.58 10.90
N ARG A 300 -1.28 -24.19 9.88
CA ARG A 300 -0.52 -25.14 9.07
C ARG A 300 0.50 -25.95 9.88
N PHE A 301 1.23 -25.29 10.78
CA PHE A 301 2.39 -25.91 11.42
C PHE A 301 2.17 -26.25 12.91
N ALA A 302 1.10 -25.77 13.54
CA ALA A 302 0.74 -26.16 14.90
C ALA A 302 -0.15 -27.43 14.97
N ASN A 303 -0.69 -27.89 13.84
CA ASN A 303 -1.62 -29.02 13.78
C ASN A 303 -1.00 -30.24 13.08
N SER A 304 -0.59 -31.22 13.87
CA SER A 304 0.09 -32.44 13.37
C SER A 304 -0.74 -33.28 12.40
N PHE A 305 -2.07 -33.23 12.49
CA PHE A 305 -2.95 -34.02 11.62
C PHE A 305 -2.98 -33.50 10.16
N LEU A 306 -2.60 -32.24 9.94
CA LEU A 306 -2.74 -31.59 8.65
C LEU A 306 -1.59 -31.93 7.71
N GLU A 307 -0.36 -31.85 8.22
CA GLU A 307 0.87 -31.99 7.42
C GLU A 307 0.95 -33.29 6.60
N PRO A 308 0.54 -34.48 7.10
CA PRO A 308 0.55 -35.73 6.32
C PRO A 308 -0.34 -35.69 5.06
N ILE A 309 -1.41 -34.89 5.09
CA ILE A 309 -2.37 -34.77 3.99
C ILE A 309 -2.20 -33.47 3.19
N TRP A 310 -1.24 -32.62 3.54
CA TRP A 310 -1.03 -31.32 2.89
C TRP A 310 -0.09 -31.39 1.69
N ASN A 311 -0.39 -32.28 0.74
CA ASN A 311 0.44 -32.52 -0.44
C ASN A 311 -0.39 -33.11 -1.60
N ARG A 312 0.20 -33.14 -2.80
CA ARG A 312 -0.42 -33.61 -4.05
C ARG A 312 -1.06 -35.00 -4.04
N ASN A 313 -0.70 -35.88 -3.09
CA ASN A 313 -1.34 -37.20 -3.00
C ASN A 313 -2.76 -37.09 -2.46
N TYR A 314 -3.03 -36.07 -1.65
CA TYR A 314 -4.31 -35.88 -0.96
C TYR A 314 -5.02 -34.60 -1.37
N VAL A 315 -4.30 -33.55 -1.77
CA VAL A 315 -4.89 -32.29 -2.25
C VAL A 315 -5.17 -32.40 -3.75
N HIS A 316 -6.43 -32.13 -4.11
CA HIS A 316 -6.89 -32.04 -5.48
C HIS A 316 -6.62 -30.65 -6.08
N SER A 317 -7.03 -29.59 -5.37
CA SER A 317 -6.91 -28.20 -5.83
C SER A 317 -6.78 -27.23 -4.66
N VAL A 318 -6.17 -26.07 -4.93
CA VAL A 318 -6.17 -24.93 -4.01
C VAL A 318 -6.85 -23.77 -4.70
N GLN A 319 -7.87 -23.17 -4.08
CA GLN A 319 -8.63 -22.05 -4.60
C GLN A 319 -8.51 -20.87 -3.67
N ILE A 320 -8.14 -19.70 -4.18
CA ILE A 320 -8.01 -18.47 -3.40
C ILE A 320 -8.88 -17.41 -4.07
N THR A 321 -9.79 -16.83 -3.30
CA THR A 321 -10.77 -15.86 -3.77
C THR A 321 -10.64 -14.58 -2.96
N LEU A 322 -10.50 -13.44 -3.65
CA LEU A 322 -10.78 -12.13 -3.09
C LEU A 322 -11.93 -11.51 -3.88
N SER A 323 -13.06 -11.32 -3.20
CA SER A 323 -14.22 -10.69 -3.78
C SER A 323 -14.54 -9.41 -3.04
N GLU A 324 -14.89 -8.39 -3.79
CA GLU A 324 -15.40 -7.13 -3.27
C GLU A 324 -16.76 -6.87 -3.90
N GLU A 325 -17.76 -6.61 -3.07
CA GLU A 325 -19.12 -6.33 -3.58
C GLU A 325 -19.24 -4.94 -4.22
N PHE A 326 -18.30 -4.06 -3.89
CA PHE A 326 -18.23 -2.71 -4.41
C PHE A 326 -17.32 -2.63 -5.65
N GLY A 327 -17.58 -1.62 -6.48
CA GLY A 327 -16.78 -1.32 -7.67
C GLY A 327 -15.51 -0.54 -7.35
N VAL A 328 -15.08 0.31 -8.27
CA VAL A 328 -13.89 1.15 -8.09
C VAL A 328 -14.14 2.38 -7.22
N ALA A 329 -15.38 2.60 -6.76
CA ALA A 329 -15.78 3.68 -5.84
C ALA A 329 -15.20 5.05 -6.27
N GLY A 330 -15.36 5.35 -7.55
CA GLY A 330 -14.86 6.55 -8.20
C GLY A 330 -13.35 6.59 -8.50
N ARG A 331 -12.52 5.68 -7.97
CA ARG A 331 -11.07 5.54 -8.29
C ARG A 331 -10.80 4.94 -9.67
N GLY A 332 -11.73 5.11 -10.62
CA GLY A 332 -11.74 4.42 -11.91
C GLY A 332 -10.45 4.58 -12.69
N GLN A 333 -9.89 5.80 -12.77
CA GLN A 333 -8.63 6.06 -13.47
C GLN A 333 -7.41 5.41 -12.86
N PHE A 334 -7.20 5.57 -11.55
CA PHE A 334 -6.08 4.93 -10.88
C PHE A 334 -6.18 3.42 -11.07
N TYR A 335 -7.39 2.88 -10.94
CA TYR A 335 -7.62 1.47 -11.19
C TYR A 335 -7.40 1.07 -12.66
N ASP A 336 -7.66 1.96 -13.62
CA ASP A 336 -7.46 1.74 -15.06
C ASP A 336 -5.96 1.63 -15.44
N GLU A 337 -5.06 2.11 -14.59
CA GLU A 337 -3.62 1.96 -14.80
C GLU A 337 -3.05 0.73 -14.09
N VAL A 338 -3.71 0.29 -13.02
CA VAL A 338 -3.25 -0.79 -12.14
C VAL A 338 -3.85 -2.14 -12.57
N GLY A 339 -5.18 -2.24 -12.57
CA GLY A 339 -5.95 -3.47 -12.79
C GLY A 339 -5.94 -4.43 -11.60
N ALA A 340 -6.87 -5.39 -11.57
CA ALA A 340 -7.00 -6.35 -10.47
C ALA A 340 -5.72 -7.17 -10.23
N ILE A 341 -4.95 -7.47 -11.28
CA ILE A 341 -3.74 -8.30 -11.15
C ILE A 341 -2.68 -7.59 -10.32
N ARG A 342 -2.42 -6.30 -10.59
CA ARG A 342 -1.39 -5.54 -9.85
C ARG A 342 -1.90 -5.05 -8.49
N ASP A 343 -3.19 -4.75 -8.38
CA ASP A 343 -3.77 -4.19 -7.16
C ASP A 343 -3.73 -5.19 -6.00
N VAL A 344 -4.16 -6.43 -6.24
CA VAL A 344 -4.37 -7.43 -5.17
C VAL A 344 -3.77 -8.81 -5.43
N ILE A 345 -3.58 -9.22 -6.68
CA ILE A 345 -3.10 -10.58 -6.97
C ILE A 345 -1.59 -10.67 -6.77
N GLN A 346 -0.83 -9.74 -7.39
CA GLN A 346 0.64 -9.73 -7.36
C GLN A 346 1.21 -9.64 -5.95
N ASN A 347 0.53 -8.95 -5.04
CA ASN A 347 0.92 -8.80 -3.65
C ASN A 347 0.15 -9.79 -2.75
N HIS A 348 -1.09 -9.47 -2.40
CA HIS A 348 -1.85 -10.09 -1.31
C HIS A 348 -2.13 -11.58 -1.58
N LEU A 349 -2.64 -11.92 -2.76
CA LEU A 349 -3.01 -13.33 -3.03
C LEU A 349 -1.78 -14.21 -3.25
N LEU A 350 -0.72 -13.70 -3.87
CA LEU A 350 0.54 -14.45 -3.99
C LEU A 350 1.17 -14.72 -2.62
N GLN A 351 1.01 -13.84 -1.63
CA GLN A 351 1.45 -14.14 -0.26
C GLN A 351 0.64 -15.28 0.38
N ILE A 352 -0.68 -15.35 0.13
CA ILE A 352 -1.51 -16.48 0.59
C ILE A 352 -1.09 -17.78 -0.12
N VAL A 353 -0.82 -17.73 -1.43
CA VAL A 353 -0.27 -18.88 -2.18
C VAL A 353 1.01 -19.37 -1.52
N ALA A 354 1.95 -18.46 -1.23
CA ALA A 354 3.21 -18.82 -0.59
C ALA A 354 3.00 -19.48 0.77
N ILE A 355 2.15 -18.90 1.63
CA ILE A 355 1.87 -19.47 2.96
C ILE A 355 1.16 -20.82 2.86
N LEU A 356 0.28 -21.05 1.88
CA LEU A 356 -0.38 -22.34 1.69
C LEU A 356 0.58 -23.42 1.14
N ALA A 357 1.53 -23.01 0.30
CA ALA A 357 2.36 -23.93 -0.47
C ALA A 357 3.73 -24.23 0.14
N MET A 358 4.26 -23.35 0.99
CA MET A 358 5.63 -23.49 1.51
C MET A 358 5.83 -24.69 2.42
N GLU A 359 7.09 -25.13 2.57
CA GLU A 359 7.46 -26.13 3.57
C GLU A 359 7.42 -25.55 4.99
N CYS A 360 7.49 -26.42 6.00
CA CYS A 360 7.62 -25.96 7.38
C CYS A 360 8.99 -25.28 7.55
N PRO A 361 9.06 -24.02 8.03
CA PRO A 361 10.33 -23.37 8.29
C PRO A 361 11.05 -24.08 9.44
N ILE A 362 12.38 -24.06 9.41
CA ILE A 362 13.21 -24.74 10.42
C ILE A 362 13.19 -24.05 11.79
N GLY A 363 12.61 -22.85 11.88
CA GLY A 363 12.49 -22.07 13.11
C GLY A 363 11.56 -20.87 12.93
N SER A 364 11.43 -20.08 13.99
CA SER A 364 10.56 -18.89 14.02
C SER A 364 11.25 -17.60 13.55
N GLU A 365 12.53 -17.65 13.21
CA GLU A 365 13.26 -16.49 12.68
C GLU A 365 12.69 -16.08 11.31
N SER A 366 12.70 -14.78 11.02
CA SER A 366 12.04 -14.19 9.85
C SER A 366 12.68 -14.62 8.51
N ASN A 367 13.99 -14.85 8.51
CA ASN A 367 14.75 -15.41 7.39
C ASN A 367 14.24 -16.80 6.98
N TYR A 368 14.03 -17.71 7.93
CA TYR A 368 13.56 -19.07 7.63
C TYR A 368 12.18 -19.05 6.97
N LEU A 369 11.26 -18.22 7.47
CA LEU A 369 9.94 -18.06 6.85
C LEU A 369 10.06 -17.44 5.44
N ARG A 370 10.93 -16.44 5.27
CA ARG A 370 11.17 -15.78 3.98
C ARG A 370 11.74 -16.77 2.95
N ASP A 371 12.70 -17.58 3.34
CA ASP A 371 13.36 -18.56 2.46
C ASP A 371 12.33 -19.57 1.92
N GLU A 372 11.43 -20.07 2.78
CA GLU A 372 10.39 -21.00 2.34
C GLU A 372 9.37 -20.35 1.39
N LYS A 373 9.02 -19.07 1.60
CA LYS A 373 8.19 -18.32 0.64
C LYS A 373 8.89 -18.09 -0.69
N VAL A 374 10.18 -17.73 -0.67
CA VAL A 374 10.98 -17.49 -1.89
C VAL A 374 11.12 -18.77 -2.71
N LYS A 375 11.31 -19.94 -2.07
CA LYS A 375 11.30 -21.24 -2.76
C LYS A 375 10.00 -21.47 -3.52
N VAL A 376 8.84 -21.15 -2.91
CA VAL A 376 7.55 -21.23 -3.61
C VAL A 376 7.52 -20.30 -4.81
N PHE A 377 7.86 -19.02 -4.63
CA PHE A 377 7.81 -18.04 -5.74
C PHE A 377 8.72 -18.44 -6.91
N ASN A 378 9.92 -18.95 -6.63
CA ASN A 378 10.84 -19.45 -7.65
C ASN A 378 10.32 -20.71 -8.36
N ALA A 379 9.47 -21.50 -7.67
CA ALA A 379 8.85 -22.69 -8.23
C ALA A 379 7.52 -22.39 -8.94
N ILE A 380 6.96 -21.18 -8.85
CA ILE A 380 5.76 -20.82 -9.61
C ILE A 380 6.13 -20.70 -11.09
N ARG A 381 5.49 -21.52 -11.94
CA ARG A 381 5.68 -21.44 -13.38
C ARG A 381 5.24 -20.06 -13.91
N PRO A 382 6.01 -19.44 -14.83
CA PRO A 382 5.53 -18.31 -15.60
C PRO A 382 4.19 -18.64 -16.27
N LEU A 383 3.29 -17.66 -16.31
CA LEU A 383 1.92 -17.82 -16.79
C LEU A 383 1.83 -17.77 -18.33
N ASP A 384 1.17 -18.76 -18.92
CA ASP A 384 0.73 -18.71 -20.31
C ASP A 384 -0.63 -18.01 -20.46
N LYS A 385 -0.92 -17.53 -21.68
CA LYS A 385 -2.20 -16.85 -21.99
C LYS A 385 -3.44 -17.72 -21.77
N SER A 386 -3.31 -19.04 -21.85
CA SER A 386 -4.39 -19.98 -21.60
C SER A 386 -4.73 -20.14 -20.11
N GLN A 387 -3.84 -19.70 -19.23
CA GLN A 387 -3.93 -19.91 -17.78
C GLN A 387 -4.48 -18.70 -17.03
N PHE A 388 -4.92 -17.66 -17.73
CA PHE A 388 -5.59 -16.54 -17.08
C PHE A 388 -6.82 -16.08 -17.85
N VAL A 389 -7.84 -15.69 -17.08
CA VAL A 389 -9.06 -15.06 -17.57
C VAL A 389 -9.11 -13.66 -16.98
N ARG A 390 -9.33 -12.67 -17.86
CA ARG A 390 -9.57 -11.28 -17.48
C ARG A 390 -11.02 -10.95 -17.76
N GLY A 391 -11.68 -10.40 -16.75
CA GLY A 391 -13.04 -9.92 -16.81
C GLY A 391 -13.10 -8.43 -16.51
N GLN A 392 -14.17 -7.80 -16.99
CA GLN A 392 -14.47 -6.42 -16.70
C GLN A 392 -15.97 -6.34 -16.38
N PHE A 393 -16.32 -5.87 -15.18
CA PHE A 393 -17.72 -5.72 -14.79
C PHE A 393 -18.44 -4.74 -15.72
N ARG A 394 -19.72 -5.00 -15.97
CA ARG A 394 -20.54 -4.16 -16.85
C ARG A 394 -20.73 -2.79 -16.23
N GLY A 395 -20.40 -1.75 -16.98
CA GLY A 395 -20.44 -0.36 -16.50
C GLY A 395 -19.09 0.20 -16.10
N TYR A 396 -18.02 -0.61 -16.04
CA TYR A 396 -16.68 -0.09 -15.72
C TYR A 396 -16.22 1.03 -16.66
N ARG A 397 -16.48 0.93 -17.98
CA ARG A 397 -16.17 2.00 -18.94
C ARG A 397 -16.99 3.28 -18.76
N ASN A 398 -18.07 3.22 -17.96
CA ASN A 398 -18.87 4.38 -17.59
C ASN A 398 -18.33 5.05 -16.31
N GLU A 399 -17.46 4.35 -15.56
CA GLU A 399 -16.79 4.88 -14.38
C GLU A 399 -15.98 6.12 -14.76
N PRO A 400 -15.97 7.15 -13.90
CA PRO A 400 -15.22 8.36 -14.15
C PRO A 400 -13.73 8.06 -14.29
N GLY A 401 -13.15 8.59 -15.36
CA GLY A 401 -11.72 8.52 -15.57
C GLY A 401 -11.20 7.23 -16.18
N VAL A 402 -12.07 6.25 -16.42
CA VAL A 402 -11.77 5.05 -17.19
C VAL A 402 -11.87 5.36 -18.68
N ALA A 403 -10.92 4.87 -19.48
CA ALA A 403 -10.99 5.05 -20.92
C ALA A 403 -12.22 4.34 -21.52
N ALA A 404 -12.93 4.98 -22.46
CA ALA A 404 -14.12 4.38 -23.09
C ALA A 404 -13.83 3.05 -23.81
N ASN A 405 -12.59 2.84 -24.24
CA ASN A 405 -12.07 1.61 -24.83
C ASN A 405 -11.17 0.81 -23.87
N SER A 406 -11.24 1.08 -22.55
CA SER A 406 -10.41 0.39 -21.57
C SER A 406 -10.56 -1.13 -21.68
N VAL A 407 -9.41 -1.79 -21.68
CA VAL A 407 -9.25 -3.24 -21.66
C VAL A 407 -8.78 -3.73 -20.30
N VAL A 408 -8.76 -2.86 -19.28
CA VAL A 408 -8.22 -3.15 -17.95
C VAL A 408 -9.19 -4.04 -17.18
N GLU A 409 -8.62 -5.03 -16.50
CA GLU A 409 -9.40 -6.03 -15.81
C GLU A 409 -9.85 -5.55 -14.43
N THR A 410 -11.14 -5.71 -14.14
CA THR A 410 -11.71 -5.55 -12.80
C THR A 410 -12.02 -6.89 -12.14
N PHE A 411 -11.82 -7.98 -12.89
CA PHE A 411 -11.80 -9.34 -12.42
C PHE A 411 -10.64 -10.07 -13.10
N ALA A 412 -9.89 -10.87 -12.36
CA ALA A 412 -8.89 -11.76 -12.92
C ALA A 412 -8.95 -13.12 -12.22
N ALA A 413 -8.82 -14.20 -12.98
CA ALA A 413 -8.64 -15.54 -12.48
C ALA A 413 -7.41 -16.16 -13.14
N LEU A 414 -6.55 -16.81 -12.36
CA LEU A 414 -5.28 -17.36 -12.80
C LEU A 414 -5.17 -18.80 -12.28
N GLN A 415 -4.60 -19.66 -13.12
CA GLN A 415 -4.25 -21.03 -12.75
C GLN A 415 -2.73 -21.14 -12.67
N LEU A 416 -2.22 -21.14 -11.44
CA LEU A 416 -0.80 -21.28 -11.12
C LEU A 416 -0.45 -22.75 -10.88
N TYR A 417 0.81 -23.08 -11.14
CA TYR A 417 1.41 -24.36 -10.75
C TYR A 417 2.72 -24.07 -10.01
N VAL A 418 2.91 -24.77 -8.89
CA VAL A 418 4.15 -24.71 -8.09
C VAL A 418 4.93 -25.99 -8.36
N ASP A 419 6.08 -25.87 -9.02
CA ASP A 419 6.96 -26.98 -9.37
C ASP A 419 7.82 -27.41 -8.18
N SER A 420 7.16 -28.10 -7.24
CA SER A 420 7.80 -28.75 -6.11
C SER A 420 7.33 -30.20 -5.95
N TRP A 421 8.10 -31.01 -5.22
CA TRP A 421 7.70 -32.38 -4.91
C TRP A 421 6.34 -32.46 -4.23
N ARG A 422 6.00 -31.47 -3.39
CA ARG A 422 4.74 -31.37 -2.66
C ARG A 422 3.56 -31.03 -3.57
N TRP A 423 3.75 -30.18 -4.57
CA TRP A 423 2.66 -29.57 -5.34
C TRP A 423 2.63 -29.92 -6.83
N GLN A 424 3.52 -30.79 -7.31
CA GLN A 424 3.57 -31.20 -8.71
C GLN A 424 2.18 -31.61 -9.23
N GLY A 425 1.69 -30.87 -10.23
CA GLY A 425 0.41 -31.14 -10.89
C GLY A 425 -0.84 -30.63 -10.16
N VAL A 426 -0.72 -30.07 -8.95
CA VAL A 426 -1.85 -29.48 -8.22
C VAL A 426 -2.09 -28.06 -8.72
N PRO A 427 -3.29 -27.72 -9.22
CA PRO A 427 -3.61 -26.37 -9.66
C PRO A 427 -3.92 -25.45 -8.46
N PHE A 428 -3.32 -24.26 -8.50
CA PHE A 428 -3.65 -23.14 -7.61
C PHE A 428 -4.49 -22.12 -8.41
N LEU A 429 -5.79 -22.09 -8.12
CA LEU A 429 -6.78 -21.24 -8.78
C LEU A 429 -6.96 -19.96 -7.98
N VAL A 430 -6.35 -18.88 -8.44
CA VAL A 430 -6.36 -17.57 -7.76
C VAL A 430 -7.29 -16.65 -8.51
N ARG A 431 -8.31 -16.08 -7.84
CA ARG A 431 -9.22 -15.13 -8.45
C ARG A 431 -9.46 -13.92 -7.57
N ALA A 432 -9.51 -12.76 -8.20
CA ALA A 432 -9.87 -11.52 -7.55
C ALA A 432 -10.82 -10.70 -8.42
N GLY A 433 -11.74 -9.96 -7.80
CA GLY A 433 -12.51 -8.98 -8.56
C GLY A 433 -13.47 -8.12 -7.75
N LYS A 434 -13.94 -7.07 -8.45
CA LYS A 434 -14.86 -6.06 -7.96
C LYS A 434 -16.27 -6.27 -8.51
N CYS A 435 -17.27 -5.71 -7.82
CA CYS A 435 -18.70 -5.92 -8.12
C CYS A 435 -19.10 -7.40 -8.14
N LEU A 436 -18.55 -8.18 -7.20
CA LEU A 436 -18.91 -9.57 -6.99
C LEU A 436 -20.06 -9.70 -5.95
N PRO A 437 -20.68 -10.87 -5.77
CA PRO A 437 -21.87 -10.98 -4.92
C PRO A 437 -21.64 -10.69 -3.43
N VAL A 438 -20.40 -10.79 -2.94
CA VAL A 438 -20.04 -10.63 -1.53
C VAL A 438 -18.64 -10.03 -1.38
N THR A 439 -18.38 -9.36 -0.25
CA THR A 439 -17.02 -9.00 0.16
C THR A 439 -16.41 -10.12 1.01
N ALA A 440 -15.38 -10.80 0.50
CA ALA A 440 -14.71 -11.89 1.21
C ALA A 440 -13.28 -12.10 0.73
N VAL A 441 -12.42 -12.56 1.64
CA VAL A 441 -11.13 -13.17 1.27
C VAL A 441 -11.13 -14.59 1.82
N GLU A 442 -10.92 -15.57 0.95
CA GLU A 442 -11.05 -16.98 1.30
C GLU A 442 -10.06 -17.86 0.54
N ALA A 443 -9.53 -18.88 1.21
CA ALA A 443 -8.84 -20.00 0.57
C ALA A 443 -9.58 -21.31 0.86
N ILE A 444 -9.81 -22.11 -0.18
CA ILE A 444 -10.34 -23.47 -0.09
C ILE A 444 -9.28 -24.44 -0.60
N VAL A 445 -8.94 -25.44 0.19
CA VAL A 445 -8.08 -26.56 -0.21
C VAL A 445 -8.94 -27.80 -0.31
N GLU A 446 -9.22 -28.24 -1.54
CA GLU A 446 -10.04 -29.43 -1.81
C GLU A 446 -9.16 -30.68 -1.83
N LEU A 447 -9.63 -31.74 -1.19
CA LEU A 447 -8.96 -33.03 -1.15
C LEU A 447 -9.45 -33.95 -2.28
N ASN A 448 -8.62 -34.92 -2.64
CA ASN A 448 -8.96 -35.98 -3.58
C ASN A 448 -10.14 -36.81 -3.06
N TYR A 449 -10.90 -37.36 -4.01
CA TYR A 449 -11.94 -38.32 -3.69
C TYR A 449 -11.38 -39.58 -3.04
N PRO A 450 -12.15 -40.22 -2.13
CA PRO A 450 -11.86 -41.58 -1.73
C PRO A 450 -11.76 -42.48 -2.98
N PRO A 451 -10.79 -43.41 -3.03
CA PRO A 451 -10.53 -44.21 -4.23
C PRO A 451 -11.66 -45.19 -4.59
N GLN A 452 -12.59 -45.45 -3.66
CA GLN A 452 -13.72 -46.36 -3.84
C GLN A 452 -15.00 -45.73 -3.31
N VAL A 453 -16.09 -45.86 -4.06
CA VAL A 453 -17.43 -45.45 -3.65
C VAL A 453 -18.11 -46.61 -2.94
N VAL A 454 -18.04 -46.61 -1.61
CA VAL A 454 -18.61 -47.68 -0.76
C VAL A 454 -20.12 -47.46 -0.50
N PHE A 455 -20.56 -46.20 -0.48
CA PHE A 455 -21.94 -45.84 -0.15
C PHE A 455 -22.67 -45.30 -1.39
N LYS A 456 -23.90 -45.76 -1.63
CA LYS A 456 -24.76 -45.22 -2.70
C LYS A 456 -25.16 -43.79 -2.35
N THR A 457 -24.86 -42.85 -3.23
CA THR A 457 -25.19 -41.43 -3.05
C THR A 457 -25.96 -40.91 -4.26
N ASP A 458 -27.11 -40.29 -4.02
CA ASP A 458 -27.97 -39.75 -5.08
C ASP A 458 -27.39 -38.48 -5.73
N THR A 459 -26.42 -37.84 -5.07
CA THR A 459 -25.69 -36.66 -5.55
C THR A 459 -24.24 -36.99 -5.90
N PRO A 460 -23.61 -36.24 -6.85
CA PRO A 460 -22.18 -36.31 -7.06
C PRO A 460 -21.45 -36.11 -5.73
N SER A 461 -20.44 -36.93 -5.44
CA SER A 461 -19.66 -36.75 -4.23
C SER A 461 -19.02 -35.36 -4.26
N LEU A 462 -19.21 -34.56 -3.21
CA LEU A 462 -18.39 -33.39 -2.96
C LEU A 462 -17.08 -33.87 -2.29
N PRO A 463 -15.93 -33.32 -2.67
CA PRO A 463 -14.67 -33.63 -2.00
C PRO A 463 -14.67 -33.08 -0.57
N ASN A 464 -13.82 -33.64 0.30
CA ASN A 464 -13.53 -32.97 1.56
C ASN A 464 -12.71 -31.72 1.30
N TYR A 465 -12.82 -30.71 2.16
CA TYR A 465 -12.08 -29.47 1.96
C TYR A 465 -11.73 -28.79 3.28
N PHE A 466 -10.64 -28.03 3.27
CA PHE A 466 -10.33 -27.05 4.29
C PHE A 466 -10.69 -25.66 3.78
N ARG A 467 -11.43 -24.88 4.57
CA ARG A 467 -11.85 -23.52 4.25
C ARG A 467 -11.22 -22.56 5.25
N PHE A 468 -10.48 -21.59 4.73
CA PHE A 468 -9.87 -20.49 5.47
C PHE A 468 -10.50 -19.19 5.00
N GLN A 469 -11.48 -18.69 5.75
CA GLN A 469 -12.01 -17.35 5.55
C GLN A 469 -11.13 -16.36 6.31
N LEU A 470 -10.52 -15.42 5.61
CA LEU A 470 -9.62 -14.41 6.16
C LEU A 470 -10.34 -13.07 6.40
N SER A 471 -11.44 -12.83 5.67
CA SER A 471 -12.25 -11.62 5.77
C SER A 471 -13.68 -11.94 5.29
N PRO A 472 -14.74 -11.33 5.86
CA PRO A 472 -14.74 -10.31 6.92
C PRO A 472 -14.50 -10.85 8.33
N SER A 473 -14.82 -12.12 8.58
CA SER A 473 -14.53 -12.83 9.82
C SER A 473 -13.49 -13.91 9.57
N VAL A 474 -12.64 -14.16 10.58
CA VAL A 474 -11.66 -15.24 10.53
C VAL A 474 -12.35 -16.55 10.88
N VAL A 475 -12.42 -17.47 9.92
CA VAL A 475 -13.03 -18.79 10.11
C VAL A 475 -12.13 -19.86 9.50
N ILE A 476 -11.87 -20.92 10.26
CA ILE A 476 -11.27 -22.15 9.75
C ILE A 476 -12.31 -23.26 9.88
N ALA A 477 -12.59 -23.94 8.77
CA ALA A 477 -13.56 -25.03 8.73
C ALA A 477 -13.03 -26.23 7.94
N LEU A 478 -13.42 -27.43 8.37
CA LEU A 478 -13.19 -28.67 7.66
C LEU A 478 -14.54 -29.21 7.18
N GLY A 479 -14.70 -29.33 5.88
CA GLY A 479 -15.84 -29.99 5.24
C GLY A 479 -15.62 -31.49 5.16
N THR A 480 -16.36 -32.26 5.97
CA THR A 480 -16.42 -33.72 5.88
C THR A 480 -17.84 -34.20 5.60
N ARG A 481 -17.96 -35.48 5.26
CA ARG A 481 -19.26 -36.14 5.05
C ARG A 481 -19.67 -36.89 6.30
N ALA A 482 -20.95 -36.80 6.65
CA ALA A 482 -21.53 -37.53 7.77
C ALA A 482 -22.79 -38.28 7.34
N LYS A 483 -23.03 -39.44 7.97
CA LYS A 483 -24.26 -40.20 7.77
C LYS A 483 -25.44 -39.38 8.31
N ARG A 484 -26.52 -39.30 7.53
CA ARG A 484 -27.77 -38.69 8.02
C ARG A 484 -28.39 -39.58 9.11
N PRO A 485 -28.99 -38.99 10.17
CA PRO A 485 -29.78 -39.76 11.13
C PRO A 485 -30.89 -40.56 10.42
N GLY A 486 -31.10 -41.81 10.84
CA GLY A 486 -32.05 -42.74 10.21
C GLY A 486 -31.45 -44.10 9.87
N GLU A 487 -32.24 -45.01 9.30
CA GLU A 487 -31.82 -46.38 8.99
C GLU A 487 -31.03 -46.50 7.68
N SER A 488 -31.20 -45.54 6.76
CA SER A 488 -30.51 -45.57 5.47
C SER A 488 -29.04 -45.17 5.58
N MET A 489 -28.18 -45.81 4.80
CA MET A 489 -26.75 -45.48 4.69
C MET A 489 -26.51 -44.34 3.69
N THR A 490 -27.26 -43.24 3.86
CA THR A 490 -27.14 -42.03 3.05
C THR A 490 -26.43 -40.93 3.84
N GLY A 491 -25.51 -40.24 3.18
CA GLY A 491 -24.68 -39.20 3.81
C GLY A 491 -24.66 -37.90 3.00
N GLY A 492 -24.55 -36.78 3.70
CA GLY A 492 -24.34 -35.44 3.16
C GLY A 492 -22.88 -35.08 3.27
#